data_AF-A0ABD3DSK2-F1
#
_entry.id   AF-A0ABD3DSK2-F1
#
_cell.length_a   1.000
_cell.length_b   1.000
_cell.length_c   1.000
_cell.angle_alpha   90.00
_cell.angle_beta   90.00
_cell.angle_gamma   90.00
#
_symmetry.space_group_name_H-M   'P 1'
#
loop_
_entity.id
_entity.type
_entity.pdbx_description
1 polymer ?
#
loop_
_entity_poly.entity_id
_entity_poly.type
_entity_poly.pdbx_seq_one_letter_code
_entity_poly.pdbx_strand_id
1 'polypeptide(L)'
;MWTSWTDENPSRRFIGCPNYKDSSSNCKFFAWIDPEISEGSKKSVLANRLRSEISMLKEERKRLIVEANTSALGLKQKCIKVEQLKAKVQALKCDKHHLKVELNKYMHRDRFLIILVLVLCVVIVGMCIAIDTPVSNSLMLKLL
;
A
#
# COMPACT_ATOMS: atom_id res chain seq x y z
N MET A 1 62.71 13.71 31.20
CA MET A 1 61.35 14.13 30.77
C MET A 1 61.52 14.98 29.53
N TRP A 2 60.83 14.67 28.45
CA TRP A 2 60.92 15.39 27.18
C TRP A 2 59.54 15.90 26.78
N THR A 3 59.51 16.85 25.84
CA THR A 3 58.28 17.42 25.27
C THR A 3 58.26 17.12 23.79
N SER A 4 57.13 16.61 23.31
CA SER A 4 56.87 16.39 21.89
C SER A 4 56.58 17.72 21.21
N TRP A 5 57.22 17.92 20.06
CA TRP A 5 57.03 19.07 19.19
C TRP A 5 56.54 18.63 17.80
N THR A 6 55.98 17.42 17.69
CA THR A 6 55.37 16.95 16.45
C THR A 6 54.02 17.62 16.25
N ASP A 7 53.61 17.77 14.98
CA ASP A 7 52.31 18.34 14.62
C ASP A 7 51.13 17.57 15.22
N GLU A 8 51.29 16.25 15.40
CA GLU A 8 50.27 15.37 15.98
C GLU A 8 50.13 15.51 17.50
N ASN A 9 51.22 15.82 18.20
CA ASN A 9 51.26 15.87 19.67
C ASN A 9 52.09 17.07 20.16
N PRO A 10 51.70 18.32 19.84
CA PRO A 10 52.46 19.50 20.23
C PRO A 10 52.40 19.69 21.74
N SER A 11 53.53 20.06 22.35
CA SER A 11 53.68 20.38 23.77
C SER A 11 53.34 19.25 24.76
N ARG A 12 53.09 18.02 24.29
CA ARG A 12 52.77 16.87 25.15
C ARG A 12 54.04 16.30 25.77
N ARG A 13 54.05 16.05 27.08
CA ARG A 13 55.23 15.54 27.79
C ARG A 13 55.31 14.02 27.70
N PHE A 14 56.52 13.47 27.65
CA PHE A 14 56.78 12.03 27.63
C PHE A 14 58.04 11.64 28.40
N ILE A 15 58.13 10.36 28.76
CA ILE A 15 59.32 9.69 29.28
C ILE A 15 59.80 8.73 28.20
N GLY A 16 61.09 8.77 27.90
CA GLY A 16 61.75 7.83 27.00
C GLY A 16 63.12 7.42 27.56
N CYS A 17 63.83 6.55 26.83
CA CYS A 17 65.21 6.23 27.18
C CYS A 17 66.15 7.44 26.95
N PRO A 18 67.26 7.58 27.70
CA PRO A 18 68.21 8.69 27.49
C PRO A 18 68.71 8.80 26.05
N ASN A 19 68.94 7.65 25.41
CA ASN A 19 69.42 7.52 24.04
C ASN A 19 68.28 7.34 23.02
N TYR A 20 67.04 7.75 23.31
CA TYR A 20 65.90 7.49 22.41
C TYR A 20 66.06 8.04 20.98
N LYS A 21 66.96 9.01 20.78
CA LYS A 21 67.31 9.58 19.46
C LYS A 21 68.42 8.82 18.72
N ASP A 22 69.13 7.93 19.40
CA ASP A 22 70.23 7.15 18.82
C ASP A 22 69.71 5.80 18.33
N SER A 23 69.72 5.59 17.03
CA SER A 23 69.24 4.35 16.40
C SER A 23 70.10 3.12 16.71
N SER A 24 71.32 3.28 17.22
CA SER A 24 72.26 2.19 17.49
C SER A 24 72.24 1.69 18.95
N SER A 25 71.76 2.52 19.88
CA SER A 25 71.73 2.20 21.32
C SER A 25 70.40 2.52 22.01
N ASN A 26 69.34 2.82 21.25
CA ASN A 26 68.04 3.13 21.84
C ASN A 26 67.36 1.89 22.44
N CYS A 27 67.10 1.97 23.74
CA CYS A 27 66.00 1.20 24.29
C CYS A 27 64.68 1.80 23.77
N LYS A 28 63.72 0.96 23.35
CA LYS A 28 62.44 1.38 22.76
C LYS A 28 61.40 1.84 23.79
N PHE A 29 61.82 2.16 25.01
CA PHE A 29 60.92 2.63 26.05
C PHE A 29 60.41 4.04 25.73
N PHE A 30 59.08 4.18 25.74
CA PHE A 30 58.38 5.44 25.51
C PHE A 30 57.03 5.40 26.25
N ALA A 31 56.70 6.46 26.98
CA ALA A 31 55.41 6.64 27.64
C ALA A 31 55.00 8.11 27.69
N TRP A 32 53.75 8.41 27.33
CA TRP A 32 53.19 9.75 27.49
C TRP A 32 52.96 10.08 28.97
N ILE A 33 53.14 11.35 29.33
CA ILE A 33 52.83 11.90 30.65
C ILE A 33 51.59 12.76 30.46
N ASP A 34 50.43 12.11 30.53
CA ASP A 34 49.17 12.82 30.57
C ASP A 34 48.88 13.27 32.00
N PRO A 35 48.35 14.48 32.22
CA PRO A 35 47.93 14.91 33.54
C PRO A 35 46.86 13.95 34.06
N GLU A 36 46.99 13.56 35.32
CA GLU A 36 46.03 12.67 35.96
C GLU A 36 44.67 13.38 36.00
N ILE A 37 43.76 12.95 35.13
CA ILE A 37 42.39 13.46 35.14
C ILE A 37 41.80 12.98 36.47
N SER A 38 41.38 13.92 37.33
CA SER A 38 40.77 13.57 38.60
C SER A 38 39.59 12.61 38.38
N GLU A 39 39.39 11.65 39.28
CA GLU A 39 38.25 10.72 39.20
C GLU A 39 36.91 11.46 39.14
N GLY A 40 36.82 12.65 39.76
CA GLY A 40 35.66 13.54 39.65
C GLY A 40 35.42 14.05 38.22
N SER A 41 36.50 14.43 37.52
CA SER A 41 36.45 14.88 36.12
C SER A 41 36.10 13.74 35.16
N LYS A 42 36.61 12.51 35.38
CA LYS A 42 36.22 11.35 34.56
C LYS A 42 34.73 11.03 34.71
N LYS A 43 34.24 11.02 35.96
CA LYS A 43 32.82 10.80 36.28
C LYS A 43 31.91 11.87 35.67
N SER A 44 32.30 13.14 35.70
CA SER A 44 31.48 14.22 35.14
C SER A 44 31.40 14.16 33.61
N VAL A 45 32.50 13.86 32.92
CA VAL A 45 32.53 13.67 31.46
C VAL A 45 31.61 12.52 31.06
N LEU A 46 31.72 11.37 31.73
CA LEU A 46 30.87 10.21 31.47
C LEU A 46 29.40 10.51 31.75
N ALA A 47 29.09 11.14 32.89
CA ALA A 47 27.72 11.49 33.27
C ALA A 47 27.08 12.47 32.27
N ASN A 48 27.84 13.46 31.78
CA ASN A 48 27.36 14.40 30.78
C ASN A 48 27.08 13.71 29.44
N ARG A 49 27.97 12.80 29.02
CA ARG A 49 27.77 11.98 27.82
C ARG A 49 26.51 11.13 27.91
N LEU A 50 26.34 10.40 29.02
CA LEU A 50 25.16 9.56 29.26
C LEU A 50 23.87 10.39 29.29
N ARG A 51 23.87 11.57 29.94
CA ARG A 51 22.70 12.46 29.93
C ARG A 51 22.34 12.93 28.53
N SER A 52 23.33 13.30 27.71
CA SER A 52 23.12 13.70 26.32
C SER A 52 22.49 12.57 25.51
N GLU A 53 23.03 11.35 25.64
CA GLU A 53 22.53 10.17 24.95
C GLU A 53 21.10 9.81 25.37
N ILE A 54 20.80 9.84 26.67
CA ILE A 54 19.43 9.65 27.18
C ILE A 54 18.48 10.73 26.63
N SER A 55 18.94 11.97 26.52
CA SER A 55 18.13 13.06 25.96
C SER A 55 17.81 12.82 24.49
N MET A 56 18.81 12.42 23.69
CA MET A 56 18.63 12.08 22.28
C MET A 56 17.70 10.89 22.09
N LEU A 57 17.92 9.80 22.84
CA LEU A 57 17.09 8.61 22.76
C LEU A 57 15.64 8.87 23.18
N LYS A 58 15.41 9.75 24.17
CA LYS A 58 14.05 10.16 24.57
C LYS A 58 13.35 10.92 23.46
N GLU A 59 14.06 11.78 22.74
CA GLU A 59 13.49 12.55 21.64
C GLU A 59 13.20 11.67 20.43
N GLU A 60 14.12 10.77 20.10
CA GLU A 60 13.93 9.79 19.03
C GLU A 60 12.73 8.88 19.32
N ARG A 61 12.61 8.39 20.55
CA ARG A 61 11.44 7.62 20.98
C ARG A 61 10.13 8.39 20.78
N LYS A 62 10.09 9.69 21.10
CA LYS A 62 8.89 10.51 20.88
C LYS A 62 8.55 10.61 19.40
N ARG A 63 9.56 10.84 18.53
CA ARG A 63 9.37 10.91 17.07
C ARG A 63 8.78 9.61 16.53
N LEU A 64 9.38 8.47 16.90
CA LEU A 64 8.91 7.15 16.48
C LEU A 64 7.48 6.86 16.96
N ILE A 65 7.12 7.28 18.19
CA ILE A 65 5.73 7.14 18.68
C ILE A 65 4.76 7.96 17.83
N VAL A 66 5.12 9.20 17.49
CA VAL A 66 4.27 10.05 16.64
C VAL A 66 4.12 9.46 15.24
N GLU A 67 5.20 8.97 14.64
CA GLU A 67 5.19 8.32 13.34
C GLU A 67 4.35 7.04 13.33
N ALA A 68 4.53 6.18 14.34
CA ALA A 68 3.76 4.95 14.50
C ALA A 68 2.26 5.25 14.64
N ASN A 69 1.90 6.25 15.46
CA ASN A 69 0.51 6.67 15.64
C ASN A 69 -0.10 7.23 14.35
N THR A 70 0.66 8.05 13.61
CA THR A 70 0.23 8.62 12.33
C THR A 70 -0.01 7.52 11.30
N SER A 71 0.89 6.55 11.24
CA SER A 71 0.76 5.38 10.37
C SER A 71 -0.44 4.52 10.76
N ALA A 72 -0.67 4.29 12.07
CA ALA A 72 -1.82 3.54 12.57
C ALA A 72 -3.15 4.23 12.24
N LEU A 73 -3.22 5.55 12.36
CA LEU A 73 -4.39 6.35 11.95
C LEU A 73 -4.62 6.25 10.43
N GLY A 74 -3.56 6.34 9.63
CA GLY A 74 -3.63 6.16 8.19
C GLY A 74 -4.14 4.77 7.78
N LEU A 75 -3.66 3.72 8.45
CA LEU A 75 -4.16 2.35 8.26
C LEU A 75 -5.63 2.23 8.66
N LYS A 76 -6.02 2.77 9.83
CA LYS A 76 -7.41 2.74 10.29
C LYS A 76 -8.36 3.41 9.29
N GLN A 77 -7.97 4.56 8.74
CA GLN A 77 -8.74 5.26 7.71
C GLN A 77 -8.86 4.43 6.42
N LYS A 78 -7.77 3.81 5.98
CA LYS A 78 -7.78 2.90 4.82
C LYS A 78 -8.70 1.69 5.04
N CYS A 79 -8.67 1.06 6.22
CA CYS A 79 -9.55 -0.05 6.57
C CYS A 79 -11.02 0.34 6.49
N ILE A 80 -11.41 1.50 7.05
CA ILE A 80 -12.79 2.00 6.96
C ILE A 80 -13.19 2.20 5.50
N LYS A 81 -12.32 2.79 4.68
CA LYS A 81 -12.59 3.03 3.26
C LYS A 81 -12.75 1.72 2.47
N VAL A 82 -11.97 0.69 2.79
CA VAL A 82 -12.10 -0.64 2.17
C VAL A 82 -13.47 -1.25 2.49
N GLU A 83 -13.91 -1.21 3.74
CA GLU A 83 -15.22 -1.72 4.13
C GLU A 83 -16.37 -0.94 3.47
N GLN A 84 -16.28 0.38 3.40
CA GLN A 84 -17.26 1.20 2.67
C GLN A 84 -17.31 0.87 1.18
N LEU A 85 -16.17 0.69 0.53
CA LEU A 85 -16.12 0.32 -0.89
C LEU A 85 -16.67 -1.09 -1.11
N LYS A 86 -16.38 -2.02 -0.21
CA LYS A 86 -16.93 -3.39 -0.26
C LYS A 86 -18.46 -3.38 -0.17
N ALA A 87 -19.03 -2.58 0.74
CA ALA A 87 -20.47 -2.40 0.84
C ALA A 87 -21.07 -1.79 -0.44
N LYS A 88 -20.43 -0.76 -1.03
CA LYS A 88 -20.87 -0.16 -2.30
C LYS A 88 -20.82 -1.15 -3.46
N VAL A 89 -19.74 -1.93 -3.57
CA VAL A 89 -19.61 -2.97 -4.60
C VAL A 89 -20.72 -4.02 -4.46
N GLN A 90 -21.05 -4.41 -3.24
CA GLN A 90 -22.14 -5.35 -2.99
C GLN A 90 -23.51 -4.77 -3.38
N ALA A 91 -23.79 -3.52 -3.01
CA ALA A 91 -25.02 -2.83 -3.40
C ALA A 91 -25.16 -2.75 -4.93
N LEU A 92 -24.12 -2.26 -5.62
CA LEU A 92 -24.09 -2.19 -7.09
C LEU A 92 -24.25 -3.57 -7.75
N LYS A 93 -23.72 -4.63 -7.12
CA LYS A 93 -23.91 -6.01 -7.60
C LYS A 93 -25.37 -6.46 -7.47
N CYS A 94 -26.04 -6.13 -6.36
CA CYS A 94 -27.47 -6.37 -6.18
C CYS A 94 -28.30 -5.59 -7.21
N ASP A 95 -28.03 -4.30 -7.38
CA ASP A 95 -28.74 -3.44 -8.34
C ASP A 95 -28.58 -3.94 -9.77
N LYS A 96 -27.36 -4.33 -10.16
CA LYS A 96 -27.09 -4.95 -11.46
C LYS A 96 -27.90 -6.23 -11.67
N HIS A 97 -28.00 -7.07 -10.64
CA HIS A 97 -28.80 -8.30 -10.72
C HIS A 97 -30.29 -7.98 -10.87
N HIS A 98 -30.80 -7.04 -10.06
CA HIS A 98 -32.18 -6.59 -10.11
C HIS A 98 -32.55 -6.05 -11.49
N LEU A 99 -31.75 -5.12 -12.01
CA LEU A 99 -31.98 -4.52 -13.32
C LEU A 99 -31.92 -5.55 -14.45
N LYS A 100 -31.03 -6.55 -14.35
CA LYS A 100 -30.98 -7.67 -15.32
C LYS A 100 -32.27 -8.48 -15.31
N VAL A 101 -32.83 -8.75 -14.13
CA VAL A 101 -34.11 -9.46 -13.98
C VAL A 101 -35.26 -8.64 -14.57
N GLU A 102 -35.32 -7.34 -14.27
CA GLU A 102 -36.33 -6.44 -14.82
C GLU A 102 -36.26 -6.38 -16.34
N LEU A 103 -35.06 -6.17 -16.89
CA LEU A 103 -34.84 -6.15 -18.34
C LEU A 103 -35.32 -7.47 -18.99
N ASN A 104 -35.04 -8.61 -18.37
CA ASN A 104 -35.48 -9.91 -18.90
C ASN A 104 -37.01 -10.05 -18.91
N LYS A 105 -37.71 -9.48 -17.92
CA LYS A 105 -39.19 -9.46 -17.90
C LYS A 105 -39.74 -8.60 -19.04
N TYR A 106 -39.19 -7.41 -19.26
CA TYR A 106 -39.57 -6.55 -20.38
C TYR A 106 -39.33 -7.25 -21.71
N MET A 107 -38.13 -7.81 -21.90
CA MET A 107 -37.79 -8.56 -23.11
C MET A 107 -38.73 -9.76 -23.35
N HIS A 108 -39.13 -10.49 -22.31
CA HIS A 108 -40.05 -11.61 -22.45
C HIS A 108 -41.47 -11.15 -22.82
N ARG A 109 -41.95 -10.06 -22.21
CA ARG A 109 -43.26 -9.47 -22.53
C ARG A 109 -43.31 -8.99 -23.98
N ASP A 110 -42.30 -8.25 -24.41
CA ASP A 110 -42.27 -7.67 -25.75
C ASP A 110 -42.14 -8.77 -26.81
N ARG A 111 -41.33 -9.81 -26.56
CA ARG A 111 -41.27 -11.01 -27.41
C ARG A 111 -42.62 -11.72 -27.51
N PHE A 112 -43.33 -11.88 -26.40
CA PHE A 112 -44.66 -12.50 -26.40
C PHE A 112 -45.66 -11.69 -27.23
N LEU A 113 -45.67 -10.37 -27.09
CA LEU A 113 -46.52 -9.49 -27.90
C LEU A 113 -46.20 -9.57 -29.40
N ILE A 114 -44.91 -9.56 -29.77
CA ILE A 114 -44.49 -9.72 -31.17
C ILE A 114 -44.99 -11.06 -31.74
N ILE A 115 -44.80 -12.16 -31.02
CA ILE A 115 -45.25 -13.50 -31.46
C ILE A 115 -46.79 -13.52 -31.62
N LEU A 116 -47.53 -12.96 -30.68
CA LEU A 116 -48.99 -12.89 -30.74
C LEU A 116 -49.47 -12.14 -31.99
N VAL A 117 -48.88 -10.98 -32.28
CA VAL A 117 -49.20 -10.19 -33.48
C VAL A 117 -48.91 -10.97 -34.76
N LEU A 118 -47.75 -11.65 -34.84
CA LEU A 118 -47.40 -12.46 -36.01
C LEU A 118 -48.39 -13.61 -36.24
N VAL A 119 -48.82 -14.31 -35.19
CA VAL A 119 -49.83 -15.38 -35.29
C VAL A 119 -51.17 -14.83 -35.79
N LEU A 120 -51.62 -13.69 -35.25
CA LEU A 120 -52.86 -13.05 -35.69
C LEU A 120 -52.79 -12.64 -37.16
N CYS A 121 -51.67 -12.08 -37.62
CA CYS A 121 -51.47 -11.75 -39.04
C CYS A 121 -51.59 -12.98 -39.95
N VAL A 122 -50.98 -14.11 -39.57
CA VAL A 122 -51.05 -15.36 -40.35
C VAL A 122 -52.48 -15.88 -40.44
N VAL A 123 -53.24 -15.85 -39.33
CA VAL A 123 -54.65 -16.27 -39.31
C VAL A 123 -55.49 -15.39 -40.22
N ILE A 124 -55.31 -14.06 -40.16
CA ILE A 124 -56.03 -13.11 -41.01
C ILE A 124 -55.74 -13.38 -42.49
N VAL A 125 -54.46 -13.52 -42.87
CA VAL A 125 -54.07 -13.82 -44.25
C VAL A 125 -54.66 -15.16 -44.71
N GLY A 126 -54.64 -16.20 -43.87
CA GLY A 126 -55.24 -17.49 -44.18
C GLY A 126 -56.75 -17.41 -44.40
N MET A 127 -57.47 -16.62 -43.58
CA MET A 127 -58.89 -16.38 -43.78
C MET A 127 -59.17 -15.61 -45.08
N CYS A 128 -58.39 -14.58 -45.41
CA CYS A 128 -58.52 -13.87 -46.69
C CYS A 128 -58.35 -14.82 -47.87
N ILE A 129 -57.31 -15.66 -47.86
CA ILE A 129 -57.07 -16.66 -48.91
C ILE A 129 -58.25 -17.65 -49.02
N ALA A 130 -58.79 -18.14 -47.90
CA ALA A 130 -59.91 -19.08 -47.92
C ALA A 130 -61.22 -18.47 -48.44
N ILE A 131 -61.43 -17.17 -48.20
CA ILE A 131 -62.56 -16.41 -48.76
C ILE A 131 -62.37 -16.20 -50.26
N ASP A 132 -61.14 -15.89 -50.68
CA ASP A 132 -60.80 -15.62 -52.09
C ASP A 132 -60.66 -16.89 -52.94
N THR A 133 -60.48 -18.08 -52.33
CA THR A 133 -60.63 -19.34 -53.06
C THR A 133 -62.11 -19.53 -53.39
N PRO A 134 -62.52 -19.39 -54.66
CA PRO A 134 -63.89 -19.69 -55.03
C PRO A 134 -64.15 -21.16 -54.74
N VAL A 135 -65.40 -21.52 -54.48
CA VAL A 135 -65.90 -22.90 -54.49
C VAL A 135 -65.83 -23.44 -55.95
N SER A 136 -64.66 -23.43 -56.58
CA SER A 136 -64.40 -23.85 -57.95
C SER A 136 -64.07 -25.34 -58.06
N ASN A 137 -64.25 -26.11 -56.97
CA ASN A 137 -64.12 -27.57 -57.00
C ASN A 137 -65.43 -28.34 -56.76
N SER A 138 -66.57 -27.65 -56.56
CA SER A 138 -67.88 -28.34 -56.45
C SER A 138 -68.57 -28.57 -57.81
N LEU A 139 -68.13 -27.90 -58.87
CA LEU A 139 -68.73 -28.01 -60.22
C LEU A 139 -67.94 -28.90 -61.21
N MET A 140 -66.66 -29.22 -60.96
CA MET A 140 -65.84 -30.05 -61.87
C MET A 140 -65.88 -31.56 -61.61
N LEU A 141 -66.63 -32.05 -60.61
CA LEU A 141 -66.83 -33.49 -60.37
C LEU A 141 -68.28 -33.98 -60.59
N LYS A 142 -69.16 -33.12 -61.12
CA LYS A 142 -70.52 -33.51 -61.55
C LYS A 142 -70.66 -33.61 -63.08
N LEU A 143 -69.54 -33.57 -63.82
CA LEU A 143 -69.51 -33.56 -65.30
C LEU A 143 -68.53 -34.57 -65.93
N LEU A 144 -68.05 -35.55 -65.17
CA LEU A 144 -67.42 -36.79 -65.66
C LEU A 144 -68.13 -37.98 -65.04
#